data_AF-A0A840CWN6-F1
#
_entry.id   AF-A0A840CWN6-F1
#
_cell.length_a   1.000
_cell.length_b   1.000
_cell.length_c   1.000
_cell.angle_alpha   90.00
_cell.angle_beta   90.00
_cell.angle_gamma   90.00
#
_symmetry.space_group_name_H-M   'P 1'
#
loop_
_entity.id
_entity.type
_entity.pdbx_description
1 polymer ?
#
loop_
_entity_poly.entity_id
_entity_poly.type
_entity_poly.pdbx_seq_one_letter_code
_entity_poly.pdbx_strand_id
1 'polypeptide(L)'
;MITNFKKRCAKISRFTFEYHKYIENLDYEWKAVQQMVSPFSCEVSHEYGLKGESEVQINLPIQYTYLCTFVTAQGWTPISYCKVNNGRCHFSALGDSVAYIIMGYLNGKPIALGNPFMLEGKHKTSFVPDKSSLKQIKIMRKYPLTGKWMNEWFPMIGGRFEGSNNPDFINAELLCSIENMPVFRNIVKVNCRKEFRYVRYVSPKECQTPIAEIEFIGIKGKMKVSPWKNTTGGVERSLDNDTFTRPDIERGYSFGYDLGISQKICSIIYFPRNDDNFVLPGRDYELFYYDNDWISLGKCKSDDYEVVYDSVPDNSLLYLKDHTTGVEERPFTYEDGKQIWW
;
A
#
# COMPACT_ATOMS: atom_id res chain seq x y z
N MET A 1 -3.38 11.64 7.74
CA MET A 1 -2.68 10.34 7.70
C MET A 1 -1.25 10.63 7.26
N ILE A 2 -0.25 10.45 8.12
CA ILE A 2 1.18 10.61 7.78
C ILE A 2 1.74 9.20 7.67
N THR A 3 2.48 8.89 6.61
CA THR A 3 3.19 7.61 6.50
C THR A 3 4.62 7.76 6.98
N ASN A 4 5.03 6.86 7.87
CA ASN A 4 6.42 6.71 8.30
C ASN A 4 7.14 5.59 7.54
N PHE A 5 6.46 4.96 6.57
CA PHE A 5 7.04 3.86 5.82
C PHE A 5 8.24 4.35 5.01
N LYS A 6 9.38 3.74 5.26
CA LYS A 6 10.63 3.95 4.53
C LYS A 6 11.12 2.61 4.05
N LYS A 7 11.22 2.44 2.74
CA LYS A 7 11.84 1.24 2.17
C LYS A 7 13.31 1.20 2.61
N ARG A 8 13.72 0.13 3.27
CA ARG A 8 15.09 -0.12 3.71
C ARG A 8 15.75 -1.16 2.82
N CYS A 9 17.07 -1.07 2.67
CA CYS A 9 17.85 -2.06 1.96
C CYS A 9 18.12 -3.25 2.88
N ALA A 10 17.73 -4.45 2.46
CA ALA A 10 17.97 -5.68 3.21
C ALA A 10 19.40 -6.21 3.01
N LYS A 11 19.84 -6.16 1.75
CA LYS A 11 21.15 -6.51 1.22
C LYS A 11 21.49 -5.60 0.05
N ILE A 12 22.77 -5.42 -0.23
CA ILE A 12 23.29 -4.60 -1.33
C ILE A 12 24.31 -5.41 -2.11
N SER A 13 24.12 -5.50 -3.42
CA SER A 13 25.06 -6.12 -4.35
C SER A 13 25.49 -5.13 -5.41
N ARG A 14 26.70 -5.28 -5.93
CA ARG A 14 27.27 -4.48 -7.01
C ARG A 14 27.55 -5.39 -8.21
N PHE A 15 27.15 -4.94 -9.39
CA PHE A 15 27.55 -5.61 -10.63
C PHE A 15 28.99 -5.23 -10.99
N THR A 16 29.79 -6.22 -11.36
CA THR A 16 31.20 -6.06 -11.71
C THR A 16 31.50 -6.78 -13.02
N PHE A 17 32.50 -6.31 -13.77
CA PHE A 17 33.00 -7.03 -14.95
C PHE A 17 33.92 -8.21 -14.59
N GLU A 18 34.39 -8.27 -13.35
CA GLU A 18 35.17 -9.39 -12.83
C GLU A 18 34.27 -10.63 -12.66
N TYR A 19 34.80 -11.78 -13.06
CA TYR A 19 34.16 -13.07 -12.87
C TYR A 19 34.43 -13.60 -11.47
N HIS A 20 33.38 -13.73 -10.67
CA HIS A 20 33.43 -14.32 -9.34
C HIS A 20 33.06 -15.80 -9.41
N LYS A 21 33.85 -16.66 -8.76
CA LYS A 21 33.56 -18.10 -8.71
C LYS A 21 32.19 -18.31 -8.07
N TYR A 22 31.32 -18.96 -8.81
CA TYR A 22 29.95 -19.23 -8.41
C TYR A 22 29.81 -20.63 -7.80
N ILE A 23 28.81 -20.83 -6.93
CA ILE A 23 28.53 -22.11 -6.27
C ILE A 23 27.60 -22.93 -7.15
N GLU A 24 28.06 -24.07 -7.64
CA GLU A 24 27.37 -24.85 -8.67
C GLU A 24 26.19 -25.72 -8.16
N ASN A 25 26.02 -25.87 -6.84
CA ASN A 25 25.08 -26.83 -6.25
C ASN A 25 24.09 -26.18 -5.27
N LEU A 26 23.44 -25.08 -5.67
CA LEU A 26 22.30 -24.55 -4.93
C LEU A 26 20.99 -25.24 -5.33
N ASP A 27 19.92 -24.99 -4.57
CA ASP A 27 18.59 -25.55 -4.81
C ASP A 27 17.87 -24.83 -5.99
N TYR A 28 18.40 -24.94 -7.21
CA TYR A 28 17.85 -24.24 -8.39
C TYR A 28 16.45 -24.69 -8.78
N GLU A 29 15.98 -25.84 -8.30
CA GLU A 29 14.57 -26.24 -8.45
C GLU A 29 13.62 -25.19 -7.84
N TRP A 30 14.08 -24.49 -6.81
CA TRP A 30 13.45 -23.26 -6.38
C TRP A 30 13.81 -22.11 -7.33
N LYS A 31 12.93 -21.82 -8.30
CA LYS A 31 13.11 -20.77 -9.32
C LYS A 31 13.60 -19.42 -8.76
N ALA A 32 13.21 -19.05 -7.54
CA ALA A 32 13.64 -17.80 -6.91
C ALA A 32 15.15 -17.78 -6.60
N VAL A 33 15.75 -18.93 -6.30
CA VAL A 33 17.21 -19.07 -6.06
C VAL A 33 18.01 -18.75 -7.32
N GLN A 34 17.50 -19.11 -8.51
CA GLN A 34 18.16 -18.84 -9.78
C GLN A 34 18.39 -17.33 -10.01
N GLN A 35 17.54 -16.48 -9.46
CA GLN A 35 17.61 -15.02 -9.66
C GLN A 35 18.66 -14.33 -8.80
N MET A 36 19.10 -14.96 -7.70
CA MET A 36 20.15 -14.40 -6.83
C MET A 36 21.56 -14.59 -7.40
N VAL A 37 21.67 -15.39 -8.45
CA VAL A 37 22.91 -16.01 -8.87
C VAL A 37 23.43 -15.29 -10.09
N SER A 38 24.50 -14.55 -9.93
CA SER A 38 25.24 -13.97 -11.04
C SER A 38 26.74 -14.04 -10.73
N PRO A 39 27.57 -14.59 -11.64
CA PRO A 39 29.03 -14.56 -11.48
C PRO A 39 29.60 -13.15 -11.59
N PHE A 40 28.78 -12.17 -11.97
CA PHE A 40 29.15 -10.76 -12.11
C PHE A 40 28.57 -9.89 -11.00
N SER A 41 28.13 -10.49 -9.89
CA SER A 41 27.57 -9.79 -8.74
C SER A 41 28.39 -10.08 -7.49
N CYS A 42 28.77 -9.03 -6.76
CA CYS A 42 29.42 -9.14 -5.46
C CYS A 42 28.56 -8.51 -4.36
N GLU A 43 28.54 -9.13 -3.18
CA GLU A 43 27.84 -8.65 -1.98
C GLU A 43 28.68 -7.57 -1.30
N VAL A 44 28.14 -6.36 -1.11
CA VAL A 44 28.88 -5.19 -0.62
C VAL A 44 28.20 -4.50 0.57
N SER A 45 27.22 -5.15 1.22
CA SER A 45 26.41 -4.57 2.31
C SER A 45 27.23 -4.00 3.45
N HIS A 46 28.35 -4.63 3.81
CA HIS A 46 29.29 -4.11 4.83
C HIS A 46 29.86 -2.73 4.45
N GLU A 47 30.18 -2.50 3.17
CA GLU A 47 30.69 -1.20 2.67
C GLU A 47 29.66 -0.07 2.87
N TYR A 48 28.38 -0.41 2.88
CA TYR A 48 27.27 0.52 3.10
C TYR A 48 26.80 0.56 4.56
N GLY A 49 27.55 -0.07 5.48
CA GLY A 49 27.33 0.03 6.91
C GLY A 49 26.19 -0.84 7.46
N LEU A 50 25.74 -1.85 6.71
CA LEU A 50 24.79 -2.84 7.23
C LEU A 50 25.51 -3.73 8.24
N LYS A 51 24.93 -3.89 9.44
CA LYS A 51 25.57 -4.53 10.60
C LYS A 51 24.69 -5.59 11.28
N GLY A 52 23.49 -5.83 10.75
CA GLY A 52 22.59 -6.84 11.29
C GLY A 52 23.14 -8.24 11.11
N GLU A 53 22.87 -9.12 12.06
CA GLU A 53 23.30 -10.51 12.05
C GLU A 53 22.16 -11.42 12.48
N SER A 54 22.13 -12.64 11.95
CA SER A 54 21.23 -13.70 12.41
C SER A 54 21.88 -15.06 12.25
N GLU A 55 21.79 -15.86 13.30
CA GLU A 55 22.17 -17.28 13.31
C GLU A 55 20.92 -18.15 13.39
N VAL A 56 21.00 -19.35 12.80
CA VAL A 56 19.97 -20.39 12.93
C VAL A 56 20.64 -21.76 13.10
N GLN A 57 20.06 -22.56 13.99
CA GLN A 57 20.42 -23.96 14.17
C GLN A 57 19.57 -24.83 13.23
N ILE A 58 20.23 -25.68 12.46
CA ILE A 58 19.65 -26.55 11.44
C ILE A 58 19.80 -28.00 11.88
N ASN A 59 18.65 -28.64 12.11
CA ASN A 59 18.55 -30.06 12.49
C ASN A 59 17.94 -30.93 11.38
N LEU A 60 17.89 -30.41 10.15
CA LEU A 60 17.34 -31.06 8.97
C LEU A 60 18.46 -31.37 7.96
N PRO A 61 18.30 -32.37 7.08
CA PRO A 61 19.30 -32.73 6.08
C PRO A 61 19.31 -31.74 4.91
N ILE A 62 19.68 -30.49 5.20
CA ILE A 62 19.68 -29.36 4.27
C ILE A 62 21.11 -28.88 4.09
N GLN A 63 21.53 -28.65 2.85
CA GLN A 63 22.89 -28.21 2.55
C GLN A 63 23.04 -26.68 2.60
N TYR A 64 22.01 -25.95 2.17
CA TYR A 64 21.99 -24.50 2.10
C TYR A 64 20.71 -23.93 2.72
N THR A 65 20.87 -22.81 3.42
CA THR A 65 19.77 -21.99 3.92
C THR A 65 19.71 -20.68 3.13
N TYR A 66 18.52 -20.10 3.06
CA TYR A 66 18.23 -18.91 2.29
C TYR A 66 17.59 -17.86 3.19
N LEU A 67 18.23 -16.71 3.28
CA LEU A 67 17.61 -15.54 3.88
C LEU A 67 16.69 -14.91 2.84
N CYS A 68 15.42 -14.78 3.18
CA CYS A 68 14.39 -14.28 2.28
C CYS A 68 13.79 -12.99 2.82
N THR A 69 13.35 -12.11 1.92
CA THR A 69 12.45 -10.99 2.24
C THR A 69 11.18 -11.11 1.43
N PHE A 70 10.13 -10.39 1.83
CA PHE A 70 8.87 -10.41 1.10
C PHE A 70 8.94 -9.51 -0.15
N VAL A 71 8.74 -10.11 -1.32
CA VAL A 71 8.61 -9.40 -2.60
C VAL A 71 7.15 -9.41 -3.00
N THR A 72 6.58 -8.22 -3.20
CA THR A 72 5.19 -8.02 -3.65
C THR A 72 4.86 -8.93 -4.82
N ALA A 73 3.71 -9.61 -4.76
CA ALA A 73 3.24 -10.60 -5.74
C ALA A 73 4.09 -11.88 -5.90
N GLN A 74 5.24 -12.01 -5.25
CA GLN A 74 6.11 -13.21 -5.30
C GLN A 74 6.18 -13.95 -3.96
N GLY A 75 5.93 -13.27 -2.84
CA GLY A 75 6.01 -13.84 -1.50
C GLY A 75 7.44 -13.81 -0.95
N TRP A 76 7.80 -14.81 -0.15
CA TRP A 76 9.15 -14.94 0.41
C TRP A 76 10.15 -15.30 -0.69
N THR A 77 11.03 -14.35 -1.03
CA THR A 77 12.04 -14.50 -2.07
C THR A 77 13.45 -14.46 -1.47
N PRO A 78 14.31 -15.44 -1.77
CA PRO A 78 15.71 -15.43 -1.37
C PRO A 78 16.46 -14.18 -1.81
N ILE A 79 17.27 -13.62 -0.91
CA ILE A 79 18.17 -12.48 -1.16
C ILE A 79 19.63 -12.78 -0.76
N SER A 80 19.85 -13.85 -0.03
CA SER A 80 21.18 -14.33 0.38
C SER A 80 21.09 -15.81 0.74
N TYR A 81 22.20 -16.52 0.73
CA TYR A 81 22.28 -17.93 1.09
C TYR A 81 23.50 -18.21 1.96
N CYS A 82 23.44 -19.29 2.74
CA CYS A 82 24.53 -19.73 3.60
C CYS A 82 24.60 -21.27 3.61
N LYS A 83 25.80 -21.83 3.44
CA LYS A 83 26.02 -23.27 3.56
C LYS A 83 25.89 -23.69 5.03
N VAL A 84 25.22 -24.80 5.29
CA VAL A 84 25.12 -25.39 6.63
C VAL A 84 26.48 -25.99 7.01
N ASN A 85 27.06 -25.48 8.10
CA ASN A 85 28.33 -25.97 8.65
C ASN A 85 28.11 -26.39 10.12
N ASN A 86 28.36 -27.66 10.44
CA ASN A 86 28.13 -28.22 11.78
C ASN A 86 26.72 -27.90 12.33
N GLY A 87 25.71 -28.02 11.47
CA GLY A 87 24.31 -27.73 11.81
C GLY A 87 23.99 -26.26 12.04
N ARG A 88 24.85 -25.31 11.63
CA ARG A 88 24.63 -23.87 11.83
C ARG A 88 24.80 -23.08 10.56
N CYS A 89 24.04 -21.99 10.46
CA CYS A 89 24.16 -20.97 9.42
C CYS A 89 24.15 -19.58 10.05
N HIS A 90 25.01 -18.71 9.53
CA HIS A 90 25.15 -17.33 9.96
C HIS A 90 24.99 -16.39 8.76
N PHE A 91 24.11 -15.40 8.90
CA PHE A 91 23.94 -14.30 7.96
C PHE A 91 24.41 -13.01 8.62
N SER A 92 25.27 -12.26 7.93
CA SER A 92 25.81 -10.98 8.41
C SER A 92 25.47 -9.84 7.45
N ALA A 93 25.77 -8.60 7.83
CA ALA A 93 25.45 -7.37 7.08
C ALA A 93 23.99 -7.32 6.58
N LEU A 94 23.07 -7.51 7.52
CA LEU A 94 21.65 -7.37 7.29
C LEU A 94 21.19 -5.94 7.56
N GLY A 95 20.24 -5.48 6.77
CA GLY A 95 19.52 -4.22 7.01
C GLY A 95 18.57 -4.32 8.20
N ASP A 96 18.40 -3.19 8.87
CA ASP A 96 17.42 -2.95 9.95
C ASP A 96 16.03 -2.64 9.36
N SER A 97 14.96 -2.88 10.14
CA SER A 97 13.58 -2.50 9.83
C SER A 97 13.07 -3.16 8.54
N VAL A 98 13.41 -4.44 8.36
CA VAL A 98 12.98 -5.31 7.27
C VAL A 98 12.53 -6.64 7.88
N ALA A 99 11.42 -7.19 7.40
CA ALA A 99 11.03 -8.55 7.73
C ALA A 99 11.83 -9.56 6.89
N TYR A 100 12.50 -10.47 7.60
CA TYR A 100 13.23 -11.60 7.06
C TYR A 100 12.55 -12.90 7.46
N ILE A 101 12.77 -13.94 6.65
CA ILE A 101 12.57 -15.32 7.07
C ILE A 101 13.76 -16.15 6.59
N ILE A 102 14.18 -17.14 7.37
CA ILE A 102 15.18 -18.11 6.92
C ILE A 102 14.43 -19.35 6.44
N MET A 103 14.72 -19.75 5.21
CA MET A 103 14.11 -20.91 4.57
C MET A 103 15.18 -21.91 4.15
N GLY A 104 14.78 -23.17 4.01
CA GLY A 104 15.56 -24.21 3.36
C GLY A 104 14.76 -24.78 2.20
N TYR A 105 15.36 -25.71 1.47
CA TYR A 105 14.67 -26.48 0.44
C TYR A 105 14.78 -27.96 0.79
N LEU A 106 13.64 -28.64 0.89
CA LEU A 106 13.59 -30.05 1.29
C LEU A 106 12.42 -30.73 0.60
N ASN A 107 12.66 -31.90 0.02
CA ASN A 107 11.65 -32.69 -0.69
C ASN A 107 10.93 -31.88 -1.79
N GLY A 108 11.69 -31.11 -2.59
CA GLY A 108 11.15 -30.34 -3.72
C GLY A 108 10.33 -29.11 -3.34
N LYS A 109 10.37 -28.65 -2.09
CA LYS A 109 9.64 -27.45 -1.64
C LYS A 109 10.47 -26.56 -0.72
N PRO A 110 10.28 -25.23 -0.80
CA PRO A 110 10.82 -24.33 0.21
C PRO A 110 10.09 -24.56 1.54
N ILE A 111 10.85 -24.56 2.64
CA ILE A 111 10.31 -24.71 4.00
C ILE A 111 10.86 -23.60 4.89
N ALA A 112 10.03 -23.07 5.77
CA ALA A 112 10.49 -22.15 6.81
C ALA A 112 11.35 -22.93 7.84
N LEU A 113 12.47 -22.34 8.25
CA LEU A 113 13.38 -22.89 9.27
C LEU A 113 13.24 -22.16 10.61
N GLY A 114 12.19 -21.36 10.74
CA GLY A 114 11.86 -20.55 11.90
C GLY A 114 10.81 -19.51 11.55
N ASN A 115 10.38 -18.76 12.56
CA ASN A 115 9.45 -17.66 12.36
C ASN A 115 10.10 -16.49 11.61
N PRO A 116 9.32 -15.72 10.83
CA PRO A 116 9.78 -14.44 10.32
C PRO A 116 10.25 -13.54 11.47
N PHE A 117 11.20 -12.66 11.19
CA PHE A 117 11.79 -11.79 12.20
C PHE A 117 12.20 -10.46 11.58
N MET A 118 12.39 -9.46 12.44
CA MET A 118 13.00 -8.19 12.10
C MET A 118 14.26 -7.95 12.92
N LEU A 119 15.14 -7.10 12.40
CA LEU A 119 16.24 -6.50 13.15
C LEU A 119 15.97 -5.02 13.43
N GLU A 120 16.08 -4.59 14.69
CA GLU A 120 16.05 -3.18 15.10
C GLU A 120 17.26 -2.90 16.01
N GLY A 121 18.18 -2.04 15.60
CA GLY A 121 19.34 -1.70 16.43
C GLY A 121 20.22 -2.91 16.83
N LYS A 122 20.29 -3.93 15.96
CA LYS A 122 20.89 -5.28 16.19
C LYS A 122 20.06 -6.24 17.06
N HIS A 123 18.94 -5.80 17.62
CA HIS A 123 18.03 -6.69 18.32
C HIS A 123 17.17 -7.47 17.31
N LYS A 124 17.11 -8.79 17.46
CA LYS A 124 16.28 -9.67 16.64
C LYS A 124 14.95 -9.93 17.36
N THR A 125 13.84 -9.56 16.72
CA THR A 125 12.50 -9.83 17.21
C THR A 125 11.78 -10.76 16.24
N SER A 126 11.32 -11.91 16.72
CA SER A 126 10.56 -12.86 15.89
C SER A 126 9.06 -12.54 15.96
N PHE A 127 8.40 -12.59 14.82
CA PHE A 127 6.94 -12.50 14.72
C PHE A 127 6.36 -13.86 15.08
N VAL A 128 5.91 -14.01 16.32
CA VAL A 128 5.36 -15.25 16.85
C VAL A 128 3.93 -14.97 17.30
N PRO A 129 2.92 -15.54 16.62
CA PRO A 129 1.53 -15.26 16.95
C PRO A 129 1.18 -15.80 18.34
N ASP A 130 0.72 -14.92 19.23
CA ASP A 130 0.17 -15.29 20.52
C ASP A 130 -1.32 -15.62 20.38
N LYS A 131 -1.60 -16.91 20.25
CA LYS A 131 -2.98 -17.42 20.08
C LYS A 131 -3.83 -17.36 21.37
N SER A 132 -3.21 -17.04 22.51
CA SER A 132 -3.93 -16.85 23.78
C SER A 132 -4.43 -15.40 23.94
N SER A 133 -3.82 -14.47 23.22
CA SER A 133 -4.18 -13.05 23.20
C SER A 133 -4.76 -12.68 21.85
N LEU A 134 -6.09 -12.50 21.80
CA LEU A 134 -6.83 -12.23 20.58
C LEU A 134 -7.32 -10.79 20.57
N LYS A 135 -7.12 -10.09 19.46
CA LYS A 135 -7.51 -8.69 19.29
C LYS A 135 -8.42 -8.52 18.07
N GLN A 136 -9.31 -7.54 18.17
CA GLN A 136 -9.99 -6.99 16.99
C GLN A 136 -9.04 -6.00 16.31
N ILE A 137 -8.93 -6.07 14.99
CA ILE A 137 -8.17 -5.10 14.20
C ILE A 137 -9.02 -4.50 13.09
N LYS A 138 -8.68 -3.27 12.71
CA LYS A 138 -9.29 -2.53 11.60
C LYS A 138 -8.23 -2.21 10.56
N ILE A 139 -8.44 -2.69 9.34
CA ILE A 139 -7.49 -2.54 8.24
C ILE A 139 -8.10 -1.66 7.16
N MET A 140 -7.36 -0.65 6.72
CA MET A 140 -7.83 0.30 5.69
C MET A 140 -7.03 0.21 4.40
N ARG A 141 -5.92 -0.55 4.39
CA ARG A 141 -5.02 -0.65 3.24
C ARG A 141 -4.39 -2.04 3.13
N LYS A 142 -4.08 -2.46 1.90
CA LYS A 142 -3.31 -3.68 1.59
C LYS A 142 -1.83 -3.43 1.29
N TYR A 143 -1.45 -2.16 1.11
CA TYR A 143 -0.07 -1.74 0.84
C TYR A 143 0.24 -0.40 1.54
N PRO A 144 1.50 -0.12 1.96
CA PRO A 144 1.84 1.14 2.61
C PRO A 144 1.48 2.35 1.75
N LEU A 145 0.91 3.37 2.38
CA LEU A 145 0.89 4.70 1.77
C LEU A 145 2.34 5.20 1.70
N THR A 146 2.78 5.73 0.57
CA THR A 146 4.16 6.22 0.38
C THR A 146 4.21 7.74 0.28
N GLY A 147 5.39 8.32 0.51
CA GLY A 147 5.63 9.77 0.39
C GLY A 147 5.23 10.38 -0.95
N LYS A 148 5.23 9.57 -2.03
CA LYS A 148 4.76 9.97 -3.35
C LYS A 148 3.34 10.55 -3.29
N TRP A 149 2.42 9.91 -2.58
CA TRP A 149 1.02 10.35 -2.53
C TRP A 149 0.83 11.63 -1.73
N MET A 150 1.66 11.87 -0.71
CA MET A 150 1.68 13.15 -0.01
C MET A 150 2.12 14.27 -0.97
N ASN A 151 3.13 14.02 -1.81
CA ASN A 151 3.58 14.98 -2.82
C ASN A 151 2.54 15.20 -3.94
N GLU A 152 1.74 14.18 -4.29
CA GLU A 152 0.64 14.34 -5.24
C GLU A 152 -0.56 15.09 -4.63
N TRP A 153 -0.93 14.83 -3.37
CA TRP A 153 -2.11 15.47 -2.77
C TRP A 153 -1.84 16.88 -2.24
N PHE A 154 -0.62 17.19 -1.81
CA PHE A 154 -0.26 18.51 -1.27
C PHE A 154 -0.58 19.67 -2.23
N PRO A 155 -0.27 19.60 -3.54
CA PRO A 155 -0.63 20.64 -4.51
C PRO A 155 -2.13 20.92 -4.67
N MET A 156 -3.03 20.09 -4.13
CA MET A 156 -4.47 20.35 -4.15
C MET A 156 -4.91 21.47 -3.19
N ILE A 157 -4.06 21.85 -2.23
CA ILE A 157 -4.34 22.98 -1.33
C ILE A 157 -4.54 24.25 -2.16
N GLY A 158 -5.62 24.98 -1.87
CA GLY A 158 -6.07 26.14 -2.65
C GLY A 158 -7.03 25.79 -3.79
N GLY A 159 -7.29 24.49 -4.05
CA GLY A 159 -8.36 24.05 -4.94
C GLY A 159 -9.72 24.47 -4.38
N ARG A 160 -10.67 24.78 -5.25
CA ARG A 160 -11.92 25.42 -4.84
C ARG A 160 -13.14 24.81 -5.52
N PHE A 161 -14.21 24.72 -4.75
CA PHE A 161 -15.53 24.32 -5.24
C PHE A 161 -16.41 25.54 -5.33
N GLU A 162 -17.05 25.73 -6.49
CA GLU A 162 -17.88 26.90 -6.78
C GLU A 162 -19.27 26.46 -7.26
N GLY A 163 -20.30 27.23 -6.92
CA GLY A 163 -21.68 27.05 -7.37
C GLY A 163 -22.13 28.22 -8.25
N SER A 164 -22.95 27.96 -9.27
CA SER A 164 -23.58 28.99 -10.08
C SER A 164 -24.95 28.55 -10.61
N ASN A 165 -25.81 29.53 -10.88
CA ASN A 165 -27.02 29.34 -11.70
C ASN A 165 -26.82 29.79 -13.15
N ASN A 166 -25.65 30.34 -13.48
CA ASN A 166 -25.24 30.63 -14.83
C ASN A 166 -24.41 29.46 -15.39
N PRO A 167 -24.75 28.89 -16.56
CA PRO A 167 -24.06 27.72 -17.13
C PRO A 167 -22.59 27.98 -17.47
N ASP A 168 -22.17 29.23 -17.63
CA ASP A 168 -20.78 29.63 -17.91
C ASP A 168 -20.01 30.03 -16.64
N PHE A 169 -20.59 29.81 -15.45
CA PHE A 169 -20.00 30.16 -14.16
C PHE A 169 -19.64 31.65 -14.01
N ILE A 170 -20.33 32.52 -14.73
CA ILE A 170 -20.24 33.98 -14.52
C ILE A 170 -20.74 34.29 -13.11
N ASN A 171 -19.94 35.02 -12.33
CA ASN A 171 -20.18 35.36 -10.93
C ASN A 171 -20.47 34.12 -10.05
N ALA A 172 -19.75 33.02 -10.27
CA ALA A 172 -19.85 31.84 -9.41
C ALA A 172 -19.49 32.15 -7.96
N GLU A 173 -20.16 31.47 -7.03
CA GLU A 173 -19.98 31.63 -5.60
C GLU A 173 -19.08 30.52 -5.05
N LEU A 174 -18.09 30.90 -4.24
CA LEU A 174 -17.25 29.95 -3.54
C LEU A 174 -18.09 29.17 -2.52
N LEU A 175 -18.11 27.84 -2.65
CA LEU A 175 -18.76 26.93 -1.71
C LEU A 175 -17.80 26.53 -0.60
N CYS A 176 -16.57 26.16 -0.97
CA CYS A 176 -15.48 25.84 -0.05
C CYS A 176 -14.13 25.76 -0.80
N SER A 177 -13.05 25.83 -0.03
CA SER A 177 -11.68 25.63 -0.52
C SER A 177 -11.02 24.44 0.17
N ILE A 178 -10.07 23.80 -0.50
CA ILE A 178 -9.20 22.79 0.08
C ILE A 178 -8.11 23.52 0.87
N GLU A 179 -8.27 23.60 2.19
CA GLU A 179 -7.35 24.33 3.07
C GLU A 179 -6.22 23.46 3.61
N ASN A 180 -6.45 22.14 3.69
CA ASN A 180 -5.51 21.15 4.21
C ASN A 180 -5.24 20.08 3.17
N MET A 181 -4.09 19.41 3.27
CA MET A 181 -3.74 18.31 2.39
C MET A 181 -4.86 17.26 2.43
N PRO A 182 -5.50 16.94 1.28
CA PRO A 182 -6.51 15.91 1.22
C PRO A 182 -5.99 14.56 1.69
N VAL A 183 -6.91 13.71 2.12
CA VAL A 183 -6.69 12.27 2.29
C VAL A 183 -7.42 11.51 1.20
N PHE A 184 -7.48 10.19 1.29
CA PHE A 184 -8.20 9.35 0.33
C PHE A 184 -9.66 9.74 0.15
N ARG A 185 -10.40 9.85 1.27
CA ARG A 185 -11.82 10.25 1.28
C ARG A 185 -11.98 11.54 2.05
N ASN A 186 -12.46 12.59 1.39
CA ASN A 186 -12.64 13.91 1.99
C ASN A 186 -14.12 14.26 1.98
N ILE A 187 -14.65 14.70 3.12
CA ILE A 187 -16.04 15.14 3.25
C ILE A 187 -16.02 16.60 3.69
N VAL A 188 -16.51 17.49 2.83
CA VAL A 188 -16.57 18.93 3.10
C VAL A 188 -18.02 19.34 3.27
N LYS A 189 -18.37 19.91 4.43
CA LYS A 189 -19.69 20.49 4.67
C LYS A 189 -19.76 21.86 3.98
N VAL A 190 -20.83 22.07 3.22
CA VAL A 190 -21.07 23.34 2.51
C VAL A 190 -22.09 24.14 3.30
N ASN A 191 -21.66 25.27 3.87
CA ASN A 191 -22.50 26.17 4.64
C ASN A 191 -23.08 27.28 3.76
N CYS A 192 -23.72 26.92 2.65
CA CYS A 192 -24.39 27.87 1.76
C CYS A 192 -25.91 27.72 1.82
N ARG A 193 -26.63 28.84 1.89
CA ARG A 193 -28.11 28.87 1.90
C ARG A 193 -28.71 28.89 0.49
N LYS A 194 -27.92 29.23 -0.53
CA LYS A 194 -28.39 29.34 -1.91
C LYS A 194 -28.44 27.97 -2.59
N GLU A 195 -29.28 27.90 -3.60
CA GLU A 195 -29.41 26.76 -4.49
C GLU A 195 -28.64 27.03 -5.78
N PHE A 196 -28.00 26.01 -6.31
CA PHE A 196 -27.22 26.09 -7.53
C PHE A 196 -27.66 24.98 -8.47
N ARG A 197 -27.69 25.27 -9.78
CA ARG A 197 -27.85 24.26 -10.81
C ARG A 197 -26.51 23.71 -11.29
N TYR A 198 -25.48 24.54 -11.34
CA TYR A 198 -24.15 24.17 -11.81
C TYR A 198 -23.14 24.27 -10.67
N VAL A 199 -22.22 23.33 -10.61
CA VAL A 199 -21.11 23.31 -9.65
C VAL A 199 -19.82 22.97 -10.36
N ARG A 200 -18.68 23.49 -9.90
CA ARG A 200 -17.38 23.07 -10.42
C ARG A 200 -16.32 22.97 -9.35
N TYR A 201 -15.37 22.08 -9.59
CA TYR A 201 -14.06 22.12 -8.96
C TYR A 201 -13.09 22.87 -9.87
N VAL A 202 -12.28 23.77 -9.29
CA VAL A 202 -11.19 24.46 -10.00
C VAL A 202 -9.89 24.15 -9.29
N SER A 203 -8.96 23.57 -10.04
CA SER A 203 -7.64 23.16 -9.55
C SER A 203 -6.70 24.36 -9.38
N PRO A 204 -5.78 24.34 -8.39
CA PRO A 204 -4.63 25.22 -8.40
C PRO A 204 -3.84 25.06 -9.71
N LYS A 205 -3.27 26.15 -10.22
CA LYS A 205 -2.66 26.18 -11.55
C LYS A 205 -1.62 25.07 -11.76
N GLU A 206 -0.75 24.82 -10.78
CA GLU A 206 0.31 23.81 -10.88
C GLU A 206 -0.09 22.42 -10.37
N CYS A 207 -1.33 22.23 -9.90
CA CYS A 207 -1.77 20.94 -9.37
C CYS A 207 -2.02 19.94 -10.51
N GLN A 208 -1.30 18.82 -10.44
CA GLN A 208 -1.39 17.71 -11.42
C GLN A 208 -2.14 16.50 -10.89
N THR A 209 -2.94 16.68 -9.84
CA THR A 209 -3.69 15.60 -9.20
C THR A 209 -5.16 15.75 -9.54
N PRO A 210 -5.74 14.83 -10.34
CA PRO A 210 -7.17 14.85 -10.63
C PRO A 210 -7.99 14.48 -9.38
N ILE A 211 -9.21 15.01 -9.32
CA ILE A 211 -10.28 14.39 -8.55
C ILE A 211 -10.69 13.12 -9.32
N ALA A 212 -10.40 11.97 -8.72
CA ALA A 212 -10.73 10.65 -9.25
C ALA A 212 -12.22 10.36 -9.13
N GLU A 213 -12.87 10.75 -8.03
CA GLU A 213 -14.32 10.59 -7.83
C GLU A 213 -14.88 11.77 -7.02
N ILE A 214 -16.12 12.19 -7.31
CA ILE A 214 -16.83 13.24 -6.59
C ILE A 214 -18.32 12.94 -6.41
N GLU A 215 -18.85 13.28 -5.25
CA GLU A 215 -20.27 13.20 -4.95
C GLU A 215 -20.76 14.52 -4.35
N PHE A 216 -21.95 14.95 -4.78
CA PHE A 216 -22.66 16.07 -4.20
C PHE A 216 -23.85 15.55 -3.40
N ILE A 217 -23.95 15.97 -2.14
CA ILE A 217 -25.02 15.53 -1.23
C ILE A 217 -25.94 16.71 -0.96
N GLY A 218 -27.22 16.54 -1.26
CA GLY A 218 -28.28 17.50 -0.95
C GLY A 218 -29.11 17.09 0.26
N ILE A 219 -30.21 17.80 0.47
CA ILE A 219 -31.16 17.53 1.57
C ILE A 219 -31.75 16.12 1.47
N LYS A 220 -31.97 15.63 0.25
CA LYS A 220 -32.57 14.30 -0.04
C LYS A 220 -31.53 13.18 -0.23
N GLY A 221 -30.24 13.45 -0.01
CA GLY A 221 -29.16 12.48 -0.21
C GLY A 221 -28.28 12.77 -1.44
N LYS A 222 -27.61 11.74 -1.97
CA LYS A 222 -26.70 11.83 -3.13
C LYS A 222 -27.44 12.36 -4.36
N MET A 223 -26.90 13.40 -4.97
CA MET A 223 -27.47 14.04 -6.15
C MET A 223 -27.07 13.28 -7.43
N LYS A 224 -27.98 13.23 -8.40
CA LYS A 224 -27.65 12.82 -9.77
C LYS A 224 -27.02 14.02 -10.48
N VAL A 225 -25.83 13.83 -11.04
CA VAL A 225 -25.06 14.89 -11.68
C VAL A 225 -24.54 14.42 -13.03
N SER A 226 -24.22 15.36 -13.93
CA SER A 226 -23.63 15.06 -15.23
C SER A 226 -22.50 16.05 -15.54
N PRO A 227 -21.43 15.63 -16.25
CA PRO A 227 -20.34 16.54 -16.59
C PRO A 227 -20.83 17.77 -17.36
N TRP A 228 -20.24 18.94 -17.08
CA TRP A 228 -20.66 20.21 -17.67
C TRP A 228 -19.50 21.21 -17.72
N LYS A 229 -19.23 21.81 -18.89
CA LYS A 229 -18.25 22.92 -19.04
C LYS A 229 -16.88 22.60 -18.43
N ASN A 230 -16.31 21.48 -18.85
CA ASN A 230 -14.99 21.03 -18.43
C ASN A 230 -13.90 21.64 -19.30
N THR A 231 -12.70 21.78 -18.75
CA THR A 231 -11.52 22.19 -19.53
C THR A 231 -10.86 21.00 -20.25
N THR A 232 -11.16 19.77 -19.83
CA THR A 232 -10.57 18.52 -20.35
C THR A 232 -11.62 17.43 -20.55
N GLY A 233 -11.22 16.30 -21.14
CA GLY A 233 -12.07 15.12 -21.37
C GLY A 233 -12.10 14.15 -20.19
N GLY A 234 -13.00 13.15 -20.28
CA GLY A 234 -13.06 12.03 -19.34
C GLY A 234 -13.68 12.34 -17.97
N VAL A 235 -14.36 13.48 -17.81
CA VAL A 235 -14.94 13.91 -16.52
C VAL A 235 -16.06 12.99 -16.04
N GLU A 236 -16.69 12.22 -16.92
CA GLU A 236 -17.61 11.15 -16.52
C GLU A 236 -16.97 10.10 -15.60
N ARG A 237 -15.64 9.94 -15.65
CA ARG A 237 -14.89 9.05 -14.75
C ARG A 237 -14.82 9.55 -13.32
N SER A 238 -15.12 10.82 -13.06
CA SER A 238 -15.25 11.30 -11.66
C SER A 238 -16.62 11.04 -11.05
N LEU A 239 -17.49 10.30 -11.75
CA LEU A 239 -18.87 10.01 -11.37
C LEU A 239 -19.21 8.51 -11.57
N ASP A 240 -18.22 7.65 -11.82
CA ASP A 240 -18.43 6.25 -12.19
C ASP A 240 -18.43 5.30 -10.98
N ASN A 241 -18.21 5.84 -9.77
CA ASN A 241 -18.03 5.11 -8.51
C ASN A 241 -16.77 4.23 -8.48
N ASP A 242 -15.79 4.49 -9.34
CA ASP A 242 -14.46 3.88 -9.31
C ASP A 242 -13.41 4.91 -8.90
N THR A 243 -12.96 4.85 -7.64
CA THR A 243 -11.97 5.79 -7.11
C THR A 243 -10.57 5.68 -7.76
N PHE A 244 -10.35 4.74 -8.68
CA PHE A 244 -9.07 4.56 -9.38
C PHE A 244 -9.08 5.10 -10.82
N THR A 245 -10.22 5.14 -11.49
CA THR A 245 -10.33 5.82 -12.79
C THR A 245 -10.14 7.33 -12.59
N ARG A 246 -9.81 8.03 -13.67
CA ARG A 246 -9.58 9.47 -13.57
C ARG A 246 -9.89 10.21 -14.87
N PRO A 247 -10.39 11.46 -14.78
CA PRO A 247 -10.45 12.36 -15.91
C PRO A 247 -9.05 12.75 -16.41
N ASP A 248 -9.00 13.29 -17.64
CA ASP A 248 -7.81 13.95 -18.15
C ASP A 248 -7.59 15.29 -17.43
N ILE A 249 -6.35 15.77 -17.36
CA ILE A 249 -6.02 17.04 -16.71
C ILE A 249 -5.11 17.91 -17.57
N GLU A 250 -5.18 19.20 -17.33
CA GLU A 250 -4.25 20.20 -17.83
C GLU A 250 -3.93 21.23 -16.74
N ARG A 251 -2.98 22.12 -17.00
CA ARG A 251 -2.57 23.15 -16.03
C ARG A 251 -3.75 24.06 -15.67
N GLY A 252 -4.17 24.06 -14.40
CA GLY A 252 -5.31 24.85 -13.93
C GLY A 252 -6.68 24.34 -14.36
N TYR A 253 -6.82 23.03 -14.60
CA TYR A 253 -8.06 22.41 -15.02
C TYR A 253 -9.26 22.72 -14.12
N SER A 254 -10.47 22.62 -14.68
CA SER A 254 -11.72 22.62 -13.92
C SER A 254 -12.69 21.57 -14.43
N PHE A 255 -13.40 20.95 -13.49
CA PHE A 255 -14.45 19.98 -13.76
C PHE A 255 -15.76 20.58 -13.28
N GLY A 256 -16.67 20.84 -14.20
CA GLY A 256 -18.00 21.32 -13.89
C GLY A 256 -19.05 20.22 -14.02
N TYR A 257 -20.18 20.43 -13.37
CA TYR A 257 -21.25 19.46 -13.24
C TYR A 257 -22.61 20.18 -13.27
N ASP A 258 -23.56 19.65 -14.04
CA ASP A 258 -24.98 20.05 -14.02
C ASP A 258 -25.74 19.13 -13.05
N LEU A 259 -26.38 19.73 -12.04
CA LEU A 259 -27.23 19.04 -11.08
C LEU A 259 -28.64 18.77 -11.64
N GLY A 260 -28.93 19.22 -12.88
CA GLY A 260 -30.18 19.09 -13.60
C GLY A 260 -31.26 20.07 -13.14
N ILE A 261 -31.33 20.33 -11.84
CA ILE A 261 -32.19 21.31 -11.18
C ILE A 261 -31.38 22.15 -10.20
N SER A 262 -31.84 23.38 -9.95
CA SER A 262 -31.26 24.18 -8.86
C SER A 262 -31.63 23.56 -7.52
N GLN A 263 -30.64 23.26 -6.70
CA GLN A 263 -30.86 22.62 -5.39
C GLN A 263 -29.74 22.97 -4.41
N LYS A 264 -30.05 22.84 -3.11
CA LYS A 264 -29.09 23.10 -2.03
C LYS A 264 -28.09 21.95 -1.88
N ILE A 265 -26.81 22.30 -1.87
CA ILE A 265 -25.69 21.38 -1.59
C ILE A 265 -25.37 21.46 -0.10
N CYS A 266 -25.40 20.32 0.57
CA CYS A 266 -25.10 20.19 2.00
C CYS A 266 -23.65 19.73 2.23
N SER A 267 -23.13 18.84 1.38
CA SER A 267 -21.73 18.43 1.43
C SER A 267 -21.21 17.98 0.07
N ILE A 268 -19.89 18.03 -0.06
CA ILE A 268 -19.14 17.51 -1.20
C ILE A 268 -18.23 16.41 -0.67
N ILE A 269 -18.29 15.23 -1.29
CA ILE A 269 -17.37 14.13 -1.01
C ILE A 269 -16.46 14.00 -2.22
N TYR A 270 -15.14 13.98 -2.02
CA TYR A 270 -14.21 13.81 -3.15
C TYR A 270 -13.02 12.93 -2.79
N PHE A 271 -12.53 12.27 -3.82
CA PHE A 271 -11.39 11.36 -3.78
C PHE A 271 -10.33 11.85 -4.76
N PRO A 272 -9.14 12.21 -4.30
CA PRO A 272 -8.00 12.41 -5.18
C PRO A 272 -7.57 11.09 -5.84
N ARG A 273 -6.87 11.19 -6.97
CA ARG A 273 -6.12 10.05 -7.54
C ARG A 273 -5.28 9.34 -6.48
N ASN A 274 -5.30 8.01 -6.49
CA ASN A 274 -4.61 7.16 -5.50
C ASN A 274 -4.03 5.89 -6.15
N ASP A 275 -3.56 4.94 -5.32
CA ASP A 275 -2.87 3.70 -5.71
C ASP A 275 -3.76 2.45 -5.76
N ASP A 276 -5.07 2.55 -5.56
CA ASP A 276 -5.98 1.38 -5.45
C ASP A 276 -5.57 0.38 -4.34
N ASN A 277 -4.81 0.86 -3.35
CA ASN A 277 -4.35 0.05 -2.23
C ASN A 277 -5.11 0.34 -0.92
N PHE A 278 -6.15 1.16 -0.97
CA PHE A 278 -7.14 1.26 0.09
C PHE A 278 -8.12 0.08 0.04
N VAL A 279 -8.71 -0.25 1.17
CA VAL A 279 -9.88 -1.13 1.21
C VAL A 279 -11.05 -0.38 0.57
N LEU A 280 -11.80 -1.07 -0.30
CA LEU A 280 -12.91 -0.50 -1.04
C LEU A 280 -14.21 -1.28 -0.78
N PRO A 281 -15.35 -0.59 -0.63
CA PRO A 281 -16.66 -1.24 -0.52
C PRO A 281 -16.94 -2.16 -1.70
N GLY A 282 -17.61 -3.28 -1.44
CA GLY A 282 -17.99 -4.29 -2.43
C GLY A 282 -16.89 -5.27 -2.83
N ARG A 283 -15.65 -5.10 -2.37
CA ARG A 283 -14.52 -6.01 -2.66
C ARG A 283 -14.37 -7.12 -1.62
N ASP A 284 -13.84 -8.25 -2.06
CA ASP A 284 -13.58 -9.44 -1.24
C ASP A 284 -12.13 -9.47 -0.75
N TYR A 285 -11.94 -9.48 0.56
CA TYR A 285 -10.63 -9.54 1.21
C TYR A 285 -10.45 -10.82 2.01
N GLU A 286 -9.20 -11.23 2.24
CA GLU A 286 -8.85 -12.32 3.15
C GLU A 286 -7.61 -11.94 3.95
N LEU A 287 -7.71 -12.05 5.28
CA LEU A 287 -6.59 -11.79 6.16
C LEU A 287 -5.86 -13.08 6.49
N PHE A 288 -4.53 -13.04 6.47
CA PHE A 288 -3.66 -14.12 6.90
C PHE A 288 -2.77 -13.66 8.04
N TYR A 289 -2.40 -14.59 8.92
CA TYR A 289 -1.25 -14.44 9.81
C TYR A 289 -0.21 -15.52 9.51
N TYR A 290 1.06 -15.23 9.79
CA TYR A 290 2.13 -16.20 9.56
C TYR A 290 2.36 -17.10 10.78
N ASP A 291 2.31 -18.41 10.57
CA ASP A 291 2.69 -19.44 11.54
C ASP A 291 3.17 -20.69 10.77
N ASN A 292 4.48 -20.74 10.50
CA ASN A 292 5.13 -21.67 9.55
C ASN A 292 4.69 -21.56 8.09
N ASP A 293 3.46 -21.10 7.84
CA ASP A 293 2.86 -20.75 6.55
C ASP A 293 1.85 -19.60 6.76
N TRP A 294 1.29 -19.06 5.68
CA TRP A 294 0.19 -18.10 5.74
C TRP A 294 -1.12 -18.81 6.10
N ILE A 295 -1.61 -18.60 7.32
CA ILE A 295 -2.86 -19.17 7.83
C ILE A 295 -3.98 -18.14 7.71
N SER A 296 -5.07 -18.52 7.06
CA SER A 296 -6.24 -17.65 6.87
C SER A 296 -6.99 -17.41 8.18
N LEU A 297 -7.38 -16.16 8.41
CA LEU A 297 -8.33 -15.70 9.44
C LEU A 297 -9.74 -15.51 8.87
N GLY A 298 -9.97 -15.93 7.63
CA GLY A 298 -11.26 -15.86 6.96
C GLY A 298 -11.36 -14.74 5.92
N LYS A 299 -12.40 -14.85 5.10
CA LYS A 299 -12.75 -13.87 4.06
C LYS A 299 -13.77 -12.88 4.58
N CYS A 300 -13.66 -11.63 4.14
CA CYS A 300 -14.56 -10.54 4.47
C CYS A 300 -14.86 -9.73 3.20
N LYS A 301 -16.14 -9.58 2.87
CA LYS A 301 -16.56 -8.61 1.86
C LYS A 301 -16.71 -7.25 2.54
N SER A 302 -16.00 -6.25 2.06
CA SER A 302 -16.01 -4.93 2.67
C SER A 302 -17.30 -4.19 2.34
N ASP A 303 -18.00 -3.65 3.34
CA ASP A 303 -19.15 -2.77 3.14
C ASP A 303 -18.77 -1.27 3.25
N ASP A 304 -17.54 -0.98 3.68
CA ASP A 304 -16.98 0.37 3.82
C ASP A 304 -15.53 0.42 3.30
N TYR A 305 -14.81 1.51 3.54
CA TYR A 305 -13.40 1.71 3.21
C TYR A 305 -12.44 1.08 4.24
N GLU A 306 -12.91 0.07 4.96
CA GLU A 306 -12.20 -0.68 5.99
C GLU A 306 -12.78 -2.09 6.15
N VAL A 307 -11.93 -3.04 6.54
CA VAL A 307 -12.35 -4.38 6.97
C VAL A 307 -11.97 -4.59 8.44
N VAL A 308 -12.82 -5.33 9.16
CA VAL A 308 -12.65 -5.63 10.58
C VAL A 308 -12.52 -7.14 10.75
N TYR A 309 -11.53 -7.57 11.52
CA TYR A 309 -11.33 -8.96 11.88
C TYR A 309 -11.31 -9.09 13.40
N ASP A 310 -12.23 -9.88 13.92
CA ASP A 310 -12.32 -10.28 15.32
C ASP A 310 -11.51 -11.56 15.51
N SER A 311 -10.65 -11.64 16.52
CA SER A 311 -9.82 -12.82 16.84
C SER A 311 -8.50 -12.95 16.07
N VAL A 312 -7.79 -11.85 15.88
CA VAL A 312 -6.42 -11.87 15.35
C VAL A 312 -5.43 -12.14 16.49
N PRO A 313 -4.55 -13.17 16.39
CA PRO A 313 -3.51 -13.42 17.38
C PRO A 313 -2.55 -12.23 17.51
N ASP A 314 -2.20 -11.86 18.73
CA ASP A 314 -1.24 -10.78 18.97
C ASP A 314 0.17 -11.12 18.46
N ASN A 315 1.02 -10.13 18.26
CA ASN A 315 2.40 -10.31 17.74
C ASN A 315 2.48 -11.08 16.40
N SER A 316 1.41 -11.04 15.60
CA SER A 316 1.34 -11.68 14.29
C SER A 316 1.95 -10.82 13.18
N LEU A 317 2.70 -11.45 12.27
CA LEU A 317 2.93 -10.90 10.95
C LEU A 317 1.69 -11.20 10.09
N LEU A 318 1.03 -10.15 9.62
CA LEU A 318 -0.24 -10.20 8.91
C LEU A 318 -0.07 -9.89 7.42
N TYR A 319 -1.01 -10.37 6.62
CA TYR A 319 -1.06 -10.14 5.17
C TYR A 319 -2.53 -10.05 4.73
N LEU A 320 -2.93 -8.92 4.14
CA LEU A 320 -4.29 -8.74 3.60
C LEU A 320 -4.26 -8.94 2.09
N LYS A 321 -5.01 -9.95 1.62
CA LYS A 321 -5.20 -10.23 0.20
C LYS A 321 -6.49 -9.61 -0.30
N ASP A 322 -6.45 -8.95 -1.46
CA ASP A 322 -7.63 -8.55 -2.23
C ASP A 322 -7.89 -9.62 -3.30
N HIS A 323 -9.03 -10.31 -3.21
CA HIS A 323 -9.42 -11.33 -4.19
C HIS A 323 -10.14 -10.76 -5.40
N THR A 324 -10.34 -9.43 -5.45
CA THR A 324 -11.05 -8.74 -6.52
C THR A 324 -10.09 -8.21 -7.58
N THR A 325 -9.12 -7.39 -7.19
CA THR A 325 -8.16 -6.76 -8.12
C THR A 325 -6.79 -6.51 -7.49
N GLY A 326 -5.80 -6.32 -8.37
CA GLY A 326 -4.44 -5.96 -7.97
C GLY A 326 -3.66 -7.13 -7.39
N VAL A 327 -2.35 -6.92 -7.24
CA VAL A 327 -1.42 -7.88 -6.62
C VAL A 327 -0.43 -7.18 -5.68
N GLU A 328 -0.63 -5.88 -5.47
CA GLU A 328 0.17 -5.08 -4.54
C GLU A 328 -0.32 -5.29 -3.11
N GLU A 329 0.33 -6.21 -2.42
CA GLU A 329 0.02 -6.64 -1.06
C GLU A 329 1.34 -6.77 -0.29
N ARG A 330 1.35 -6.34 0.97
CA ARG A 330 2.56 -6.30 1.78
C ARG A 330 2.31 -6.79 3.21
N PRO A 331 3.22 -7.57 3.80
CA PRO A 331 3.12 -7.92 5.20
C PRO A 331 3.16 -6.71 6.14
N PHE A 332 2.44 -6.79 7.24
CA PHE A 332 2.42 -5.77 8.28
C PHE A 332 2.20 -6.38 9.67
N THR A 333 2.63 -5.70 10.71
CA THR A 333 2.15 -5.92 12.09
C THR A 333 1.06 -4.91 12.42
N TYR A 334 0.25 -5.20 13.45
CA TYR A 334 -0.79 -4.29 13.93
C TYR A 334 -0.48 -3.84 15.36
N GLU A 335 -0.05 -2.59 15.50
CA GLU A 335 0.49 -2.03 16.74
C GLU A 335 -0.25 -0.72 17.04
N ASP A 336 -0.72 -0.56 18.29
CA ASP A 336 -1.44 0.64 18.76
C ASP A 336 -2.56 1.13 17.82
N GLY A 337 -3.32 0.19 17.27
CA GLY A 337 -4.43 0.47 16.35
C GLY A 337 -3.99 0.84 14.93
N LYS A 338 -2.74 0.55 14.53
CA LYS A 338 -2.17 0.95 13.24
C LYS A 338 -1.44 -0.20 12.55
N GLN A 339 -1.48 -0.19 11.22
CA GLN A 339 -0.68 -1.08 10.37
C GLN A 339 0.77 -0.57 10.30
N ILE A 340 1.74 -1.42 10.65
CA ILE A 340 3.18 -1.17 10.54
C ILE A 340 3.74 -2.10 9.46
N TRP A 341 4.27 -1.54 8.38
CA TRP A 341 4.59 -2.27 7.15
C TRP A 341 6.03 -2.77 7.10
N TRP A 342 6.22 -3.99 6.59
CA TRP A 342 7.54 -4.66 6.51
C TRP A 342 7.94 -5.03 5.09
#